data_AF-A0A8T3UVN5-F1
#
_entry.id   AF-A0A8T3UVN5-F1
#
_cell.length_a   1.000
_cell.length_b   1.000
_cell.length_c   1.000
_cell.angle_alpha   90.00
_cell.angle_beta   90.00
_cell.angle_gamma   90.00
#
_symmetry.space_group_name_H-M   'P 1'
#
loop_
_entity.id
_entity.type
_entity.pdbx_description
1 polymer ?
#
loop_
_entity_poly.entity_id
_entity_poly.type
_entity_poly.pdbx_seq_one_letter_code
_entity_poly.pdbx_strand_id
1 'polypeptide(L)'
;MDKHGQFLSAVLVMMLALIMIAMFSVYAMILEGNGNVYTSLTSSSISSYMAEQIANQYSNIMPFSSSVNSTFSGMLKNFIAGYYPSYVLADSLLNYTNLTYDYVMPPNVTVPNSVEAYVGVILNNTQSSPTPAPFQQMINVPNTTSFWNYINTTSGYFGQNVEFFYGNGKIIPSWLESYNSSSGKWWIKIGTISASSVTKIYMGFASKTTNLFNTNNVGEAPQLPSTYAEYDDGANVFNNYWNFAGTSLPSGWSGSGYTINNGLSIPYSSYAITTTDYGLNAAQVLDFYGDFPLATSADNAGFGYTLSSSAVTSSTAIQTWFEINNGVWSDDYAGGLVDNGASYAATAALATGSNVYTVYWPSSSSASFSVNYGAVTTLTSDIYTSQLPIGGANTQGSQATAGPIYWGRIRAYPPSGVMPSVTFGSVA
;
A
#
# COMPACT_ATOMS: atom_id res chain seq x y z
N MET A 1 10.61 29.08 -4.45
CA MET A 1 10.83 29.33 -5.89
C MET A 1 9.94 30.49 -6.28
N ASP A 2 10.48 31.55 -6.87
CA ASP A 2 9.66 32.70 -7.26
C ASP A 2 8.70 32.31 -8.40
N LYS A 3 7.64 33.10 -8.59
CA LYS A 3 6.63 32.87 -9.64
C LYS A 3 7.27 32.83 -11.04
N HIS A 4 8.44 33.47 -11.20
CA HIS A 4 9.19 33.51 -12.44
C HIS A 4 9.91 32.18 -12.76
N GLY A 5 10.48 31.52 -11.75
CA GLY A 5 11.11 30.21 -11.88
C GLY A 5 10.11 29.07 -12.09
N GLN A 6 8.92 29.16 -11.52
CA GLN A 6 7.82 28.21 -11.79
C GLN A 6 7.29 28.34 -13.22
N PHE A 7 7.19 29.57 -13.73
CA PHE A 7 6.80 29.83 -15.12
C PHE A 7 7.84 29.29 -16.11
N LEU A 8 9.13 29.54 -15.85
CA LEU A 8 10.22 29.06 -16.73
C LEU A 8 10.30 27.53 -16.77
N SER A 9 10.08 26.86 -15.63
CA SER A 9 10.02 25.40 -15.53
C SER A 9 8.84 24.82 -16.30
N ALA A 10 7.65 25.42 -16.17
CA ALA A 10 6.46 24.99 -16.90
C ALA A 10 6.61 25.15 -18.43
N VAL A 11 7.22 26.26 -18.88
CA VAL A 11 7.52 26.49 -20.30
C VAL A 11 8.52 25.47 -20.83
N LEU A 12 9.56 25.14 -20.06
CA LEU A 12 10.57 24.16 -20.45
C LEU A 12 9.99 22.74 -20.56
N VAL A 13 9.14 22.35 -19.60
CA VAL A 13 8.45 21.04 -19.61
C VAL A 13 7.47 20.94 -20.78
N MET A 14 6.75 22.01 -21.09
CA MET A 14 5.85 22.07 -22.25
C MET A 14 6.63 21.98 -23.57
N MET A 15 7.79 22.65 -23.68
CA MET A 15 8.67 22.53 -24.85
C MET A 15 9.19 21.10 -25.02
N LEU A 16 9.57 20.42 -23.94
CA LEU A 16 10.03 19.02 -23.97
C LEU A 16 8.92 18.05 -24.40
N ALA A 17 7.69 18.24 -23.91
CA ALA A 17 6.53 17.45 -24.33
C ALA A 17 6.24 17.63 -25.83
N LEU A 18 6.34 18.86 -26.33
CA LEU A 18 6.16 19.19 -27.75
C LEU A 18 7.26 18.58 -28.64
N ILE A 19 8.51 18.58 -28.19
CA ILE A 19 9.62 17.92 -28.88
C ILE A 19 9.37 16.40 -28.96
N MET A 20 8.91 15.77 -27.88
CA MET A 20 8.59 14.34 -27.91
C MET A 20 7.43 14.02 -28.87
N ILE A 21 6.36 14.82 -28.88
CA ILE A 21 5.24 14.64 -29.82
C ILE A 21 5.71 14.77 -31.27
N ALA A 22 6.57 15.74 -31.56
CA ALA A 22 7.15 15.93 -32.89
C ALA A 22 8.04 14.74 -33.29
N MET A 23 8.89 14.25 -32.38
CA MET A 23 9.74 13.07 -32.63
C MET A 23 8.92 11.80 -32.90
N PHE A 24 7.83 11.58 -32.16
CA PHE A 24 6.94 10.44 -32.39
C PHE A 24 6.16 10.54 -33.70
N SER A 25 5.75 11.75 -34.09
CA SER A 25 5.06 11.99 -35.37
C SER A 25 6.00 11.75 -36.56
N VAL A 26 7.27 12.18 -36.45
CA VAL A 26 8.31 11.90 -37.45
C VAL A 26 8.61 10.39 -37.53
N TYR A 27 8.68 9.70 -36.39
CA TYR A 27 8.88 8.25 -36.35
C TYR A 27 7.73 7.47 -36.99
N ALA A 28 6.48 7.88 -36.76
CA ALA A 28 5.30 7.30 -37.41
C ALA A 28 5.31 7.53 -38.93
N MET A 29 5.70 8.72 -39.40
CA MET A 29 5.83 9.02 -40.83
C MET A 29 6.93 8.19 -41.52
N ILE A 30 8.06 7.94 -40.84
CA ILE A 30 9.15 7.08 -41.35
C ILE A 30 8.68 5.62 -41.48
N LEU A 31 7.83 5.14 -40.58
CA LEU A 31 7.26 3.80 -40.64
C LEU A 31 6.27 3.64 -41.80
N GLU A 32 5.45 4.66 -42.08
CA GLU A 32 4.53 4.68 -43.23
C GLU A 32 5.28 4.78 -44.58
N GLY A 33 6.41 5.49 -44.63
CA GLY A 33 7.24 5.61 -45.83
C GLY A 33 8.00 4.33 -46.23
N ASN A 34 8.16 3.38 -45.30
CA ASN A 34 8.90 2.12 -45.53
C ASN A 34 8.00 0.92 -45.91
N GLY A 35 6.73 1.14 -46.25
CA GLY A 35 5.86 0.11 -46.84
C GLY A 35 5.42 -1.02 -45.88
N ASN A 36 5.68 -0.90 -44.58
CA ASN A 36 5.12 -1.83 -43.61
C ASN A 36 3.71 -1.40 -43.23
N VAL A 37 2.73 -2.09 -43.81
CA VAL A 37 1.31 -1.96 -43.52
C VAL A 37 1.05 -2.45 -42.09
N TYR A 38 1.13 -1.54 -41.12
CA TYR A 38 0.36 -1.67 -39.88
C TYR A 38 -1.01 -1.04 -40.14
N THR A 39 -2.02 -1.90 -40.27
CA THR A 39 -3.42 -1.51 -40.42
C THR A 39 -3.86 -0.65 -39.23
N SER A 40 -4.19 0.61 -39.53
CA SER A 40 -5.05 1.54 -38.77
C SER A 40 -4.68 1.78 -37.30
N LEU A 41 -3.59 2.52 -37.07
CA LEU A 41 -3.53 3.50 -35.98
C LEU A 41 -3.62 4.88 -36.63
N THR A 42 -4.84 5.42 -36.76
CA THR A 42 -4.98 6.77 -37.29
C THR A 42 -4.28 7.73 -36.35
N SER A 43 -3.49 8.68 -36.89
CA SER A 43 -2.76 9.69 -36.11
C SER A 43 -3.64 10.44 -35.08
N SER A 44 -4.95 10.52 -35.35
CA SER A 44 -5.97 11.01 -34.42
C SER A 44 -6.03 10.26 -33.10
N SER A 45 -5.91 8.93 -33.10
CA SER A 45 -6.02 8.07 -31.90
C SER A 45 -4.80 8.15 -30.98
N ILE A 46 -3.60 8.33 -31.55
CA ILE A 46 -2.37 8.57 -30.80
C ILE A 46 -2.39 9.96 -30.18
N SER A 47 -2.89 10.97 -30.92
CA SER A 47 -2.99 12.34 -30.42
C SER A 47 -4.01 12.51 -29.30
N SER A 48 -5.16 11.81 -29.35
CA SER A 48 -6.19 11.89 -28.31
C SER A 48 -5.75 11.20 -27.02
N TYR A 49 -5.13 10.02 -27.12
CA TYR A 49 -4.60 9.31 -25.95
C TYR A 49 -3.48 10.10 -25.27
N MET A 50 -2.55 10.66 -26.04
CA MET A 50 -1.46 11.49 -25.51
C MET A 50 -1.97 12.80 -24.91
N ALA A 51 -2.97 13.45 -25.53
CA ALA A 51 -3.61 14.65 -24.97
C ALA A 51 -4.34 14.34 -23.66
N GLU A 52 -4.98 13.18 -23.54
CA GLU A 52 -5.61 12.70 -22.30
C GLU A 52 -4.56 12.42 -21.20
N GLN A 53 -3.43 11.80 -21.53
CA GLN A 53 -2.34 11.58 -20.57
C GLN A 53 -1.71 12.91 -20.11
N ILE A 54 -1.49 13.87 -21.02
CA ILE A 54 -0.97 15.20 -20.68
C ILE A 54 -2.00 15.99 -19.86
N ALA A 55 -3.27 15.97 -20.23
CA ALA A 55 -4.32 16.64 -19.46
C ALA A 55 -4.44 16.06 -18.04
N ASN A 56 -4.37 14.74 -17.89
CA ASN A 56 -4.39 14.10 -16.56
C ASN A 56 -3.14 14.41 -15.73
N GLN A 57 -1.97 14.50 -16.37
CA GLN A 57 -0.71 14.79 -15.68
C GLN A 57 -0.53 16.28 -15.30
N TYR A 58 -1.16 17.20 -16.02
CA TYR A 58 -0.94 18.65 -15.88
C TYR A 58 -2.21 19.48 -15.53
N SER A 59 -3.37 18.85 -15.33
CA SER A 59 -4.66 19.50 -15.00
C SER A 59 -4.62 20.43 -13.78
N ASN A 60 -3.62 20.29 -12.90
CA ASN A 60 -3.47 21.13 -11.71
C ASN A 60 -2.62 22.39 -11.92
N ILE A 61 -2.04 22.61 -13.12
CA ILE A 61 -0.97 23.61 -13.31
C ILE A 61 -1.41 24.87 -14.08
N MET A 62 -2.47 24.87 -14.91
CA MET A 62 -3.03 26.12 -15.50
C MET A 62 -4.38 25.90 -16.21
N PRO A 63 -5.35 26.84 -16.13
CA PRO A 63 -6.54 26.85 -16.97
C PRO A 63 -6.20 27.33 -18.39
N PHE A 64 -6.49 26.54 -19.43
CA PHE A 64 -6.32 26.97 -20.82
C PHE A 64 -7.46 27.91 -21.23
N SER A 65 -7.14 29.14 -21.61
CA SER A 65 -8.09 30.07 -22.23
C SER A 65 -8.10 29.92 -23.76
N SER A 66 -9.25 30.20 -24.37
CA SER A 66 -9.52 30.03 -25.81
C SER A 66 -8.59 30.83 -26.75
N SER A 67 -7.89 31.85 -26.25
CA SER A 67 -6.97 32.67 -27.03
C SER A 67 -5.65 31.96 -27.37
N VAL A 68 -5.20 31.01 -26.54
CA VAL A 68 -3.94 30.25 -26.75
C VAL A 68 -4.06 29.30 -27.96
N ASN A 69 -5.28 28.83 -28.25
CA ASN A 69 -5.54 27.83 -29.29
C ASN A 69 -5.26 28.37 -30.72
N SER A 70 -5.56 29.65 -30.97
CA SER A 70 -5.33 30.29 -32.27
C SER A 70 -3.84 30.56 -32.56
N THR A 71 -3.10 31.02 -31.55
CA THR A 71 -1.66 31.26 -31.63
C THR A 71 -0.88 29.94 -31.79
N PHE A 72 -1.31 28.90 -31.08
CA PHE A 72 -0.71 27.56 -31.15
C PHE A 72 -0.87 26.90 -32.53
N SER A 73 -2.07 26.97 -33.11
CA SER A 73 -2.34 26.50 -34.48
C SER A 73 -1.46 27.22 -35.52
N GLY A 74 -1.26 28.53 -35.36
CA GLY A 74 -0.36 29.31 -36.22
C GLY A 74 1.12 28.93 -36.09
N MET A 75 1.61 28.68 -34.87
CA MET A 75 3.01 28.28 -34.63
C MET A 75 3.33 26.90 -35.21
N LEU A 76 2.41 25.94 -35.07
CA LEU A 76 2.59 24.59 -35.59
C LEU A 76 2.59 24.57 -37.13
N LYS A 77 1.70 25.36 -37.77
CA LYS A 77 1.69 25.55 -39.24
C LYS A 77 3.04 26.08 -39.75
N ASN A 78 3.60 27.09 -39.10
CA ASN A 78 4.88 27.69 -39.50
C ASN A 78 6.07 26.75 -39.29
N PHE A 79 6.08 25.98 -38.21
CA PHE A 79 7.15 25.01 -37.94
C PHE A 79 7.19 23.89 -38.99
N ILE A 80 6.02 23.33 -39.35
CA ILE A 80 5.93 22.26 -40.35
C ILE A 80 6.26 22.79 -41.75
N ALA A 81 5.76 23.98 -42.11
CA ALA A 81 6.06 24.62 -43.39
C ALA A 81 7.56 24.96 -43.56
N GLY A 82 8.27 25.24 -42.47
CA GLY A 82 9.72 25.51 -42.48
C GLY A 82 10.59 24.27 -42.71
N TYR A 83 10.12 23.08 -42.30
CA TYR A 83 10.87 21.83 -42.44
C TYR A 83 10.44 20.98 -43.65
N TYR A 84 9.21 21.13 -44.14
CA TYR A 84 8.65 20.34 -45.25
C TYR A 84 7.85 21.22 -46.23
N PRO A 85 8.50 22.04 -47.07
CA PRO A 85 7.85 23.04 -47.91
C PRO A 85 6.91 22.47 -48.99
N SER A 86 6.96 21.15 -49.24
CA SER A 86 6.13 20.44 -50.23
C SER A 86 4.82 19.86 -49.67
N TYR A 87 4.59 19.94 -48.35
CA TYR A 87 3.35 19.45 -47.73
C TYR A 87 2.40 20.61 -47.40
N VAL A 88 1.30 20.71 -48.16
CA VAL A 88 0.18 21.61 -47.84
C VAL A 88 -0.76 20.88 -46.88
N LEU A 89 -0.77 21.28 -45.61
CA LEU A 89 -1.78 20.81 -44.65
C LEU A 89 -3.15 21.35 -45.09
N ALA A 90 -4.10 20.46 -45.38
CA ALA A 90 -5.48 20.86 -45.63
C ALA A 90 -6.05 21.51 -44.35
N ASP A 91 -6.67 22.69 -44.48
CA ASP A 91 -7.25 23.43 -43.35
C ASP A 91 -8.28 22.62 -42.54
N SER A 92 -8.82 21.54 -43.11
CA SER A 92 -9.75 20.62 -42.46
C SER A 92 -9.14 19.80 -41.31
N LEU A 93 -7.81 19.67 -41.22
CA LEU A 93 -7.13 18.95 -40.12
C LEU A 93 -7.00 19.77 -38.82
N LEU A 94 -7.33 21.07 -38.85
CA LEU A 94 -7.15 22.00 -37.73
C LEU A 94 -8.47 22.57 -37.18
N ASN A 95 -9.62 22.06 -37.62
CA ASN A 95 -10.94 22.42 -37.06
C ASN A 95 -11.24 21.70 -35.72
N TYR A 96 -10.27 21.65 -34.80
CA TYR A 96 -10.52 21.36 -33.38
C TYR A 96 -10.97 22.63 -32.64
N THR A 97 -11.97 23.31 -33.19
CA THR A 97 -12.68 24.38 -32.48
C THR A 97 -13.85 23.72 -31.75
N ASN A 98 -13.74 23.66 -30.43
CA ASN A 98 -14.74 23.18 -29.44
C ASN A 98 -14.55 21.75 -28.92
N LEU A 99 -13.35 21.45 -28.40
CA LEU A 99 -13.31 20.63 -27.18
C LEU A 99 -13.68 21.54 -26.01
N THR A 100 -14.98 21.70 -25.75
CA THR A 100 -15.44 22.09 -24.41
C THR A 100 -15.11 20.92 -23.50
N TYR A 101 -13.92 20.98 -22.89
CA TYR A 101 -13.70 20.27 -21.66
C TYR A 101 -14.63 20.94 -20.65
N ASP A 102 -15.76 20.31 -20.36
CA ASP A 102 -16.49 20.64 -19.14
C ASP A 102 -15.50 20.35 -18.01
N TYR A 103 -14.76 21.37 -17.59
CA TYR A 103 -14.12 21.39 -16.30
C TYR A 103 -15.27 21.41 -15.30
N VAL A 104 -15.78 20.22 -15.00
CA VAL A 104 -16.51 19.97 -13.79
C VAL A 104 -15.53 20.41 -12.72
N MET A 105 -15.78 21.60 -12.15
CA MET A 105 -15.13 22.03 -10.91
C MET A 105 -15.08 20.79 -10.02
N PRO A 106 -13.91 20.43 -9.45
CA PRO A 106 -13.83 19.25 -8.60
C PRO A 106 -15.02 19.30 -7.64
N PRO A 107 -15.79 18.21 -7.50
CA PRO A 107 -17.03 18.21 -6.73
C PRO A 107 -16.75 18.92 -5.42
N ASN A 108 -17.58 19.93 -5.07
CA ASN A 108 -17.42 20.72 -3.86
C ASN A 108 -17.07 19.77 -2.71
N VAL A 109 -15.80 19.77 -2.31
CA VAL A 109 -15.31 18.86 -1.29
C VAL A 109 -15.89 19.36 0.01
N THR A 110 -16.72 18.55 0.66
CA THR A 110 -17.15 18.85 2.03
C THR A 110 -15.97 18.53 2.94
N VAL A 111 -15.30 19.56 3.44
CA VAL A 111 -14.14 19.41 4.32
C VAL A 111 -14.63 19.26 5.77
N PRO A 112 -14.14 18.26 6.54
CA PRO A 112 -14.45 18.17 7.96
C PRO A 112 -14.04 19.44 8.71
N ASN A 113 -14.83 19.85 9.71
CA ASN A 113 -14.68 21.15 10.38
C ASN A 113 -13.30 21.37 11.04
N SER A 114 -12.61 20.30 11.44
CA SER A 114 -11.29 20.34 12.08
C SER A 114 -10.13 20.50 11.09
N VAL A 115 -10.36 20.29 9.80
CA VAL A 115 -9.31 20.25 8.77
C VAL A 115 -9.03 21.66 8.24
N GLU A 116 -7.79 22.10 8.37
CA GLU A 116 -7.30 23.42 7.95
C GLU A 116 -6.67 23.40 6.54
N ALA A 117 -6.14 22.24 6.14
CA ALA A 117 -5.57 22.00 4.82
C ALA A 117 -5.78 20.54 4.44
N TYR A 118 -5.80 20.23 3.15
CA TYR A 118 -5.91 18.83 2.71
C TYR A 118 -5.20 18.59 1.39
N VAL A 119 -4.94 17.31 1.09
CA VAL A 119 -4.46 16.86 -0.21
C VAL A 119 -5.39 15.81 -0.78
N GLY A 120 -5.55 15.82 -2.11
CA GLY A 120 -6.17 14.70 -2.82
C GLY A 120 -5.27 13.46 -2.78
N VAL A 121 -5.85 12.30 -2.51
CA VAL A 121 -5.17 11.01 -2.56
C VAL A 121 -5.87 10.16 -3.62
N ILE A 122 -5.14 9.78 -4.65
CA ILE A 122 -5.65 8.94 -5.74
C ILE A 122 -5.18 7.52 -5.50
N LEU A 123 -6.14 6.62 -5.37
CA LEU A 123 -5.93 5.18 -5.27
C LEU A 123 -6.18 4.57 -6.65
N ASN A 124 -5.17 3.95 -7.26
CA ASN A 124 -5.25 3.41 -8.61
C ASN A 124 -5.14 1.88 -8.59
N ASN A 125 -6.23 1.21 -8.96
CA ASN A 125 -6.27 -0.22 -9.18
C ASN A 125 -6.01 -0.52 -10.66
N THR A 126 -4.81 -0.97 -10.96
CA THR A 126 -4.39 -1.36 -12.32
C THR A 126 -4.80 -2.79 -12.69
N GLN A 127 -5.41 -3.53 -11.76
CA GLN A 127 -5.77 -4.93 -11.97
C GLN A 127 -7.10 -5.05 -12.73
N SER A 128 -7.30 -6.18 -13.39
CA SER A 128 -8.50 -6.49 -14.16
C SER A 128 -9.70 -6.90 -13.29
N SER A 129 -9.50 -7.07 -11.98
CA SER A 129 -10.56 -7.37 -11.01
C SER A 129 -10.65 -6.27 -9.94
N PRO A 130 -11.87 -5.99 -9.43
CA PRO A 130 -12.06 -5.02 -8.37
C PRO A 130 -11.47 -5.51 -7.05
N THR A 131 -11.13 -4.59 -6.15
CA THR A 131 -10.79 -4.98 -4.78
C THR A 131 -12.02 -5.54 -4.06
N PRO A 132 -11.83 -6.43 -3.07
CA PRO A 132 -12.92 -6.83 -2.17
C PRO A 132 -13.59 -5.63 -1.49
N ALA A 133 -14.79 -5.83 -0.94
CA ALA A 133 -15.50 -4.81 -0.17
C ALA A 133 -15.93 -5.39 1.19
N PRO A 134 -15.53 -4.79 2.32
CA PRO A 134 -14.60 -3.65 2.45
C PRO A 134 -13.15 -4.03 2.03
N PHE A 135 -12.33 -3.01 1.78
CA PHE A 135 -10.91 -3.16 1.47
C PHE A 135 -10.05 -2.32 2.43
N GLN A 136 -8.93 -2.90 2.88
CA GLN A 136 -7.93 -2.19 3.66
C GLN A 136 -6.80 -1.73 2.74
N GLN A 137 -6.70 -0.42 2.53
CA GLN A 137 -5.67 0.19 1.69
C GLN A 137 -4.54 0.73 2.55
N MET A 138 -3.30 0.36 2.23
CA MET A 138 -2.11 0.97 2.83
C MET A 138 -1.80 2.31 2.15
N ILE A 139 -1.49 3.33 2.94
CA ILE A 139 -1.01 4.64 2.49
C ILE A 139 0.34 4.89 3.16
N ASN A 140 1.41 4.87 2.35
CA ASN A 140 2.75 5.23 2.79
C ASN A 140 3.06 6.67 2.35
N VAL A 141 3.19 7.58 3.32
CA VAL A 141 3.50 8.99 3.07
C VAL A 141 5.00 9.20 3.31
N PRO A 142 5.82 9.45 2.27
CA PRO A 142 7.23 9.77 2.46
C PRO A 142 7.40 11.21 2.95
N ASN A 143 8.50 11.49 3.66
CA ASN A 143 8.84 12.82 4.16
C ASN A 143 9.19 13.84 3.05
N THR A 144 9.30 13.37 1.82
CA THR A 144 9.56 14.18 0.62
C THR A 144 8.30 14.80 0.03
N THR A 145 7.10 14.47 0.54
CA THR A 145 5.88 15.11 0.06
C THR A 145 5.86 16.59 0.43
N SER A 146 5.29 17.42 -0.45
CA SER A 146 5.18 18.87 -0.23
C SER A 146 4.35 19.25 0.99
N PHE A 147 3.50 18.32 1.46
CA PHE A 147 2.61 18.51 2.59
C PHE A 147 3.14 17.89 3.90
N TRP A 148 4.34 17.30 3.92
CA TRP A 148 4.89 16.69 5.14
C TRP A 148 4.90 17.65 6.34
N ASN A 149 5.15 18.94 6.07
CA ASN A 149 5.14 20.00 7.07
C ASN A 149 3.77 20.27 7.71
N TYR A 150 2.67 19.73 7.18
CA TYR A 150 1.34 19.82 7.80
C TYR A 150 1.09 18.71 8.82
N ILE A 151 1.85 17.62 8.77
CA ILE A 151 1.74 16.52 9.73
C ILE A 151 2.43 16.95 11.04
N ASN A 152 1.82 16.62 12.18
CA ASN A 152 2.50 16.67 13.47
C ASN A 152 3.56 15.57 13.47
N THR A 153 4.84 15.95 13.48
CA THR A 153 5.97 15.02 13.49
C THR A 153 6.66 14.94 14.85
N THR A 154 6.02 15.48 15.90
CA THR A 154 6.56 15.45 17.26
C THR A 154 6.56 14.02 17.77
N SER A 155 7.67 13.57 18.36
CA SER A 155 7.78 12.23 18.95
C SER A 155 6.65 11.99 19.96
N GLY A 156 5.95 10.86 19.84
CA GLY A 156 4.80 10.52 20.67
C GLY A 156 3.46 11.16 20.27
N TYR A 157 3.45 12.06 19.28
CA TYR A 157 2.24 12.72 18.76
C TYR A 157 2.15 12.65 17.23
N PHE A 158 2.92 11.76 16.61
CA PHE A 158 3.03 11.71 15.16
C PHE A 158 1.66 11.44 14.53
N GLY A 159 1.27 12.27 13.56
CA GLY A 159 0.04 12.05 12.80
C GLY A 159 -1.26 12.28 13.56
N GLN A 160 -1.24 12.72 14.82
CA GLN A 160 -2.46 12.98 15.60
C GLN A 160 -3.40 14.01 14.96
N ASN A 161 -2.87 14.90 14.12
CA ASN A 161 -3.65 15.91 13.41
C ASN A 161 -4.06 15.48 11.99
N VAL A 162 -3.94 14.20 11.65
CA VAL A 162 -4.26 13.65 10.33
C VAL A 162 -5.55 12.83 10.38
N GLU A 163 -6.42 13.03 9.40
CA GLU A 163 -7.57 12.14 9.14
C GLU A 163 -7.78 11.95 7.64
N PHE A 164 -8.46 10.86 7.26
CA PHE A 164 -8.82 10.58 5.87
C PHE A 164 -10.32 10.74 5.68
N PHE A 165 -10.74 11.28 4.54
CA PHE A 165 -12.17 11.51 4.27
C PHE A 165 -12.51 11.39 2.78
N TYR A 166 -13.78 11.09 2.50
CA TYR A 166 -14.34 11.11 1.14
C TYR A 166 -14.71 12.54 0.72
N GLY A 167 -14.92 12.78 -0.58
CA GLY A 167 -15.32 14.11 -1.08
C GLY A 167 -16.63 14.67 -0.49
N ASN A 168 -17.47 13.83 0.11
CA ASN A 168 -18.67 14.23 0.84
C ASN A 168 -18.43 14.54 2.33
N GLY A 169 -17.18 14.55 2.79
CA GLY A 169 -16.80 14.88 4.17
C GLY A 169 -16.92 13.73 5.16
N LYS A 170 -17.35 12.54 4.73
CA LYS A 170 -17.39 11.37 5.61
C LYS A 170 -15.95 10.92 5.93
N ILE A 171 -15.63 10.87 7.22
CA ILE A 171 -14.35 10.32 7.73
C ILE A 171 -14.26 8.83 7.39
N ILE A 172 -13.08 8.44 6.92
CA ILE A 172 -12.70 7.06 6.61
C ILE A 172 -11.98 6.49 7.83
N PRO A 173 -12.40 5.32 8.35
CA PRO A 173 -11.66 4.64 9.42
C PRO A 173 -10.20 4.44 9.03
N SER A 174 -9.27 4.91 9.87
CA SER A 174 -7.84 4.94 9.58
C SER A 174 -7.00 4.63 10.80
N TRP A 175 -5.92 3.86 10.59
CA TRP A 175 -5.05 3.37 11.65
C TRP A 175 -3.58 3.60 11.26
N LEU A 176 -2.88 4.44 12.03
CA LEU A 176 -1.44 4.67 11.89
C LEU A 176 -0.68 3.42 12.38
N GLU A 177 -0.04 2.70 11.46
CA GLU A 177 0.69 1.49 11.82
C GLU A 177 2.07 1.78 12.41
N SER A 178 2.81 2.67 11.75
CA SER A 178 4.19 2.96 12.07
C SER A 178 4.63 4.28 11.44
N TYR A 179 5.68 4.86 12.01
CA TYR A 179 6.34 6.03 11.47
C TYR A 179 7.83 6.01 11.80
N ASN A 180 8.61 6.71 11.00
CA ASN A 180 10.01 6.99 11.23
C ASN A 180 10.37 8.35 10.61
N SER A 181 11.65 8.72 10.62
CA SER A 181 12.12 10.00 10.07
C SER A 181 11.86 10.17 8.56
N SER A 182 11.60 9.09 7.83
CA SER A 182 11.47 9.05 6.37
C SER A 182 10.04 8.86 5.89
N SER A 183 9.13 8.33 6.71
CA SER A 183 7.75 8.06 6.29
C SER A 183 6.80 7.78 7.45
N GLY A 184 5.50 8.00 7.22
CA GLY A 184 4.40 7.45 8.03
C GLY A 184 3.56 6.47 7.21
N LYS A 185 3.10 5.38 7.83
CA LYS A 185 2.27 4.34 7.20
C LYS A 185 0.92 4.26 7.89
N TRP A 186 -0.13 4.51 7.12
CA TRP A 186 -1.52 4.36 7.56
C TRP A 186 -2.20 3.23 6.81
N TRP A 187 -3.20 2.64 7.43
CA TRP A 187 -4.20 1.80 6.79
C TRP A 187 -5.56 2.45 6.86
N ILE A 188 -6.33 2.37 5.79
CA ILE A 188 -7.69 2.91 5.74
C ILE A 188 -8.68 1.84 5.30
N LYS A 189 -9.92 1.90 5.83
CA LYS A 189 -11.00 0.99 5.42
C LYS A 189 -11.95 1.68 4.45
N ILE A 190 -11.90 1.24 3.21
CA ILE A 190 -12.70 1.79 2.11
C ILE A 190 -13.63 0.73 1.51
N GLY A 191 -14.51 1.18 0.60
CA GLY A 191 -15.28 0.28 -0.26
C GLY A 191 -14.41 -0.41 -1.31
N THR A 192 -15.05 -0.91 -2.37
CA THR A 192 -14.31 -1.45 -3.52
C THR A 192 -13.66 -0.34 -4.34
N ILE A 193 -12.44 -0.60 -4.83
CA ILE A 193 -11.86 0.12 -5.96
C ILE A 193 -12.09 -0.74 -7.20
N SER A 194 -12.85 -0.22 -8.15
CA SER A 194 -13.20 -0.95 -9.39
C SER A 194 -11.96 -1.37 -10.18
N ALA A 195 -12.10 -2.42 -11.00
CA ALA A 195 -11.05 -2.87 -11.89
C ALA A 195 -10.61 -1.74 -12.84
N SER A 196 -9.30 -1.63 -13.10
CA SER A 196 -8.72 -0.65 -14.04
C SER A 196 -9.26 0.78 -13.81
N SER A 197 -9.38 1.18 -12.56
CA SER A 197 -10.06 2.41 -12.16
C SER A 197 -9.35 3.09 -11.00
N VAL A 198 -9.71 4.35 -10.79
CA VAL A 198 -9.20 5.20 -9.73
C VAL A 198 -10.30 5.56 -8.74
N THR A 199 -9.95 5.66 -7.47
CA THR A 199 -10.79 6.23 -6.42
C THR A 199 -10.07 7.39 -5.78
N LYS A 200 -10.74 8.55 -5.70
CA LYS A 200 -10.19 9.75 -5.06
C LYS A 200 -10.75 9.87 -3.65
N ILE A 201 -9.85 10.00 -2.68
CA ILE A 201 -10.14 10.38 -1.30
C ILE A 201 -9.28 11.60 -0.94
N TYR A 202 -9.33 12.03 0.32
CA TYR A 202 -8.57 13.15 0.82
C TYR A 202 -7.87 12.80 2.13
N MET A 203 -6.69 13.38 2.34
CA MET A 203 -5.96 13.38 3.60
C MET A 203 -6.00 14.81 4.14
N GLY A 204 -6.66 14.99 5.29
CA GLY A 204 -6.84 16.27 5.95
C GLY A 204 -5.83 16.48 7.07
N PHE A 205 -5.48 17.73 7.28
CA PHE A 205 -4.59 18.19 8.34
C PHE A 205 -5.32 19.21 9.20
N ALA A 206 -5.56 18.87 10.46
CA ALA A 206 -5.92 19.85 11.47
C ALA A 206 -4.67 20.62 11.93
N SER A 207 -4.85 21.65 12.77
CA SER A 207 -3.73 22.25 13.51
C SER A 207 -2.89 21.16 14.18
N LYS A 208 -1.55 21.33 14.20
CA LYS A 208 -0.63 20.34 14.77
C LYS A 208 -0.86 20.05 16.25
N THR A 209 -1.54 20.94 16.97
CA THR A 209 -1.89 20.75 18.39
C THR A 209 -3.22 20.00 18.58
N THR A 210 -3.96 19.74 17.51
CA THR A 210 -5.24 19.02 17.55
C THR A 210 -4.96 17.52 17.52
N ASN A 211 -5.54 16.80 18.50
CA ASN A 211 -5.59 15.34 18.48
C ASN A 211 -6.94 14.89 17.90
N LEU A 212 -6.89 14.28 16.71
CA LEU A 212 -8.03 13.67 16.02
C LEU A 212 -8.21 12.20 16.39
N PHE A 213 -7.20 11.57 17.01
CA PHE A 213 -7.30 10.18 17.42
C PHE A 213 -8.39 9.99 18.47
N ASN A 214 -9.26 9.00 18.27
CA ASN A 214 -10.52 8.91 18.99
C ASN A 214 -11.05 7.49 19.19
N THR A 215 -10.21 6.46 18.98
CA THR A 215 -10.53 5.02 19.11
C THR A 215 -11.72 4.51 18.26
N ASN A 216 -12.28 5.35 17.39
CA ASN A 216 -13.45 5.02 16.57
C ASN A 216 -13.12 5.02 15.09
N ASN A 217 -12.68 6.16 14.54
CA ASN A 217 -12.43 6.31 13.10
C ASN A 217 -11.00 6.75 12.79
N VAL A 218 -10.26 7.24 13.77
CA VAL A 218 -8.87 7.64 13.60
C VAL A 218 -8.11 7.14 14.82
N GLY A 219 -7.08 6.35 14.59
CA GLY A 219 -6.26 5.78 15.65
C GLY A 219 -4.89 5.34 15.18
N GLU A 220 -4.20 4.62 16.06
CA GLU A 220 -2.82 4.18 15.84
C GLU A 220 -2.54 2.81 16.47
N ALA A 221 -1.45 2.18 16.05
CA ALA A 221 -1.02 0.90 16.58
C ALA A 221 -0.75 0.96 18.09
N PRO A 222 -1.11 -0.09 18.85
CA PRO A 222 -1.22 -0.04 20.30
C PRO A 222 0.11 0.24 21.01
N GLN A 223 1.24 -0.07 20.38
CA GLN A 223 2.58 0.11 20.90
C GLN A 223 3.21 1.48 20.59
N LEU A 224 2.56 2.33 19.79
CA LEU A 224 3.05 3.67 19.45
C LEU A 224 2.89 4.73 20.56
N PRO A 225 1.73 4.83 21.25
CA PRO A 225 1.55 5.80 22.32
C PRO A 225 2.32 5.40 23.58
N SER A 226 2.51 6.35 24.51
CA SER A 226 3.11 6.07 25.82
C SER A 226 2.23 5.18 26.70
N THR A 227 0.92 5.27 26.52
CA THR A 227 -0.06 4.39 27.17
C THR A 227 -0.53 3.37 26.15
N TYR A 228 -0.30 2.08 26.42
CA TYR A 228 -0.62 1.03 25.45
C TYR A 228 -2.09 1.06 25.02
N ALA A 229 -2.33 1.04 23.71
CA ALA A 229 -3.64 1.04 23.09
C ALA A 229 -4.53 2.27 23.39
N GLU A 230 -3.97 3.40 23.84
CA GLU A 230 -4.73 4.63 24.17
C GLU A 230 -5.66 5.09 23.03
N TYR A 231 -5.17 4.98 21.79
CA TYR A 231 -5.84 5.43 20.58
C TYR A 231 -6.05 4.29 19.57
N ASP A 232 -5.93 3.03 19.99
CA ASP A 232 -5.97 1.91 19.06
C ASP A 232 -7.39 1.60 18.59
N ASP A 233 -7.62 1.77 17.28
CA ASP A 233 -8.88 1.51 16.59
C ASP A 233 -8.75 0.49 15.45
N GLY A 234 -7.69 -0.34 15.46
CA GLY A 234 -7.44 -1.31 14.38
C GLY A 234 -8.63 -2.24 14.10
N ALA A 235 -9.46 -2.53 15.10
CA ALA A 235 -10.69 -3.30 14.96
C ALA A 235 -11.74 -2.63 14.03
N ASN A 236 -11.71 -1.31 13.89
CA ASN A 236 -12.59 -0.57 12.98
C ASN A 236 -12.07 -0.58 11.54
N VAL A 237 -10.78 -0.86 11.33
CA VAL A 237 -10.12 -0.90 10.01
C VAL A 237 -10.06 -2.31 9.43
N PHE A 238 -9.67 -3.31 10.21
CA PHE A 238 -9.40 -4.67 9.74
C PHE A 238 -10.61 -5.60 9.91
N ASN A 239 -10.58 -6.75 9.23
CA ASN A 239 -11.66 -7.74 9.30
C ASN A 239 -11.60 -8.53 10.61
N ASN A 240 -10.39 -8.85 11.03
CA ASN A 240 -10.08 -9.36 12.36
C ASN A 240 -8.87 -8.59 12.88
N TYR A 241 -8.84 -8.33 14.19
CA TYR A 241 -7.81 -7.53 14.82
C TYR A 241 -7.68 -7.92 16.29
N TRP A 242 -6.44 -8.09 16.75
CA TRP A 242 -6.09 -8.40 18.12
C TRP A 242 -4.90 -7.56 18.52
N ASN A 243 -5.01 -6.81 19.61
CA ASN A 243 -3.94 -5.95 20.13
C ASN A 243 -3.36 -6.43 21.46
N PHE A 244 -3.85 -7.54 22.00
CA PHE A 244 -3.37 -8.15 23.25
C PHE A 244 -3.24 -7.17 24.43
N ALA A 245 -4.13 -6.17 24.51
CA ALA A 245 -4.15 -5.19 25.57
C ALA A 245 -4.52 -5.81 26.93
N GLY A 246 -3.87 -5.34 28.00
CA GLY A 246 -4.10 -5.83 29.36
C GLY A 246 -3.28 -7.08 29.69
N THR A 247 -3.89 -8.02 30.40
CA THR A 247 -3.21 -9.19 31.00
C THR A 247 -3.88 -10.53 30.67
N SER A 248 -4.80 -10.57 29.71
CA SER A 248 -5.60 -11.76 29.37
C SER A 248 -5.75 -11.91 27.86
N LEU A 249 -5.96 -13.15 27.41
CA LEU A 249 -6.21 -13.41 25.99
C LEU A 249 -7.51 -12.72 25.56
N PRO A 250 -7.57 -12.17 24.34
CA PRO A 250 -8.79 -11.62 23.80
C PRO A 250 -9.83 -12.72 23.56
N SER A 251 -11.10 -12.32 23.45
CA SER A 251 -12.19 -13.25 23.11
C SER A 251 -11.88 -14.01 21.81
N GLY A 252 -12.22 -15.30 21.77
CA GLY A 252 -11.92 -16.16 20.63
C GLY A 252 -10.48 -16.69 20.59
N TRP A 253 -9.73 -16.57 21.69
CA TRP A 253 -8.43 -17.20 21.87
C TRP A 253 -8.41 -18.17 23.05
N SER A 254 -7.53 -19.15 22.98
CA SER A 254 -7.25 -20.11 24.05
C SER A 254 -5.75 -20.42 24.09
N GLY A 255 -5.24 -20.85 25.23
CA GLY A 255 -3.82 -21.15 25.36
C GLY A 255 -3.46 -21.74 26.71
N SER A 256 -2.19 -22.12 26.85
CA SER A 256 -1.58 -22.57 28.11
C SER A 256 -0.15 -22.08 28.17
N GLY A 257 0.31 -21.66 29.35
CA GLY A 257 1.70 -21.24 29.60
C GLY A 257 2.13 -19.91 28.96
N TYR A 258 1.25 -19.24 28.21
CA TYR A 258 1.53 -17.93 27.61
C TYR A 258 1.60 -16.82 28.66
N THR A 259 2.16 -15.68 28.29
CA THR A 259 2.11 -14.45 29.11
C THR A 259 1.53 -13.30 28.31
N ILE A 260 0.66 -12.51 28.93
CA ILE A 260 0.13 -11.27 28.35
C ILE A 260 0.39 -10.12 29.29
N ASN A 261 1.03 -9.09 28.74
CA ASN A 261 1.21 -7.79 29.38
C ASN A 261 1.36 -6.75 28.27
N ASN A 262 0.23 -6.26 27.76
CA ASN A 262 0.21 -5.32 26.63
C ASN A 262 1.01 -5.86 25.42
N GLY A 263 0.66 -7.09 25.03
CA GLY A 263 1.42 -7.91 24.09
C GLY A 263 1.41 -9.37 24.53
N LEU A 264 1.38 -10.29 23.55
CA LEU A 264 1.38 -11.73 23.77
C LEU A 264 2.79 -12.30 23.61
N SER A 265 3.29 -13.02 24.61
CA SER A 265 4.51 -13.80 24.49
C SER A 265 4.23 -15.29 24.65
N ILE A 266 5.04 -16.11 23.99
CA ILE A 266 4.95 -17.57 23.95
C ILE A 266 6.25 -18.16 24.55
N PRO A 267 6.36 -18.25 25.89
CA PRO A 267 7.48 -18.88 26.58
C PRO A 267 7.58 -20.38 26.30
N TYR A 268 8.64 -21.01 26.80
CA TYR A 268 8.81 -22.47 26.67
C TYR A 268 7.59 -23.25 27.19
N SER A 269 7.23 -24.31 26.45
CA SER A 269 6.10 -25.20 26.78
C SER A 269 4.77 -24.44 26.84
N SER A 270 4.58 -23.48 25.94
CA SER A 270 3.35 -22.68 25.85
C SER A 270 2.78 -22.60 24.45
N TYR A 271 1.51 -22.25 24.39
CA TYR A 271 0.82 -21.88 23.16
C TYR A 271 -0.31 -20.90 23.45
N ALA A 272 -0.66 -20.12 22.44
CA ALA A 272 -1.89 -19.33 22.40
C ALA A 272 -2.38 -19.26 20.95
N ILE A 273 -3.64 -19.61 20.73
CA ILE A 273 -4.24 -19.75 19.40
C ILE A 273 -5.68 -19.24 19.38
N THR A 274 -6.15 -18.83 18.20
CA THR A 274 -7.56 -18.59 17.95
C THR A 274 -8.37 -19.88 18.09
N THR A 275 -9.60 -19.78 18.58
CA THR A 275 -10.57 -20.89 18.59
C THR A 275 -11.27 -21.10 17.24
N THR A 276 -11.07 -20.15 16.32
CA THR A 276 -11.55 -20.18 14.94
C THR A 276 -10.37 -20.45 14.01
N ASP A 277 -10.58 -21.28 13.00
CA ASP A 277 -9.60 -21.48 11.95
C ASP A 277 -9.71 -20.39 10.88
N TYR A 278 -8.56 -19.85 10.48
CA TYR A 278 -8.42 -18.85 9.42
C TYR A 278 -7.49 -19.32 8.29
N GLY A 279 -6.95 -20.53 8.39
CA GLY A 279 -6.02 -21.10 7.42
C GLY A 279 -6.61 -21.27 6.01
N LEU A 280 -5.75 -21.50 5.02
CA LEU A 280 -6.12 -21.92 3.65
C LEU A 280 -7.22 -21.08 2.99
N ASN A 281 -7.13 -19.77 3.19
CA ASN A 281 -8.08 -18.83 2.62
C ASN A 281 -7.34 -17.84 1.71
N ALA A 282 -7.58 -17.97 0.40
CA ALA A 282 -6.94 -17.13 -0.62
C ALA A 282 -7.51 -15.71 -0.73
N ALA A 283 -8.56 -15.39 0.04
CA ALA A 283 -9.14 -14.05 0.08
C ALA A 283 -8.54 -13.16 1.17
N GLN A 284 -7.60 -13.66 1.99
CA GLN A 284 -7.11 -12.93 3.14
C GLN A 284 -5.61 -13.03 3.37
N VAL A 285 -5.11 -12.06 4.14
CA VAL A 285 -3.72 -11.98 4.57
C VAL A 285 -3.67 -11.74 6.07
N LEU A 286 -2.85 -12.55 6.76
CA LEU A 286 -2.45 -12.30 8.13
C LEU A 286 -1.23 -11.37 8.13
N ASP A 287 -1.33 -10.25 8.83
CA ASP A 287 -0.16 -9.49 9.26
C ASP A 287 -0.10 -9.49 10.79
N PHE A 288 1.10 -9.52 11.35
CA PHE A 288 1.30 -9.30 12.78
C PHE A 288 2.61 -8.55 13.04
N TYR A 289 2.66 -7.79 14.12
CA TYR A 289 3.87 -7.12 14.58
C TYR A 289 4.28 -7.67 15.93
N GLY A 290 5.51 -8.11 16.01
CA GLY A 290 6.05 -8.63 17.24
C GLY A 290 7.55 -8.75 17.20
N ASP A 291 8.10 -8.91 18.40
CA ASP A 291 9.53 -9.11 18.60
C ASP A 291 9.89 -10.60 18.56
N PHE A 292 10.96 -10.93 17.85
CA PHE A 292 11.52 -12.27 17.85
C PHE A 292 13.00 -12.19 18.23
N PRO A 293 13.42 -12.79 19.35
CA PRO A 293 14.82 -12.79 19.74
C PRO A 293 15.66 -13.65 18.79
N LEU A 294 16.96 -13.38 18.74
CA LEU A 294 17.94 -14.27 18.11
C LEU A 294 17.83 -15.67 18.73
N ALA A 295 17.71 -16.68 17.89
CA ALA A 295 17.73 -18.06 18.33
C ALA A 295 19.13 -18.48 18.78
N THR A 296 19.18 -19.28 19.84
CA THR A 296 20.44 -19.86 20.35
C THR A 296 20.44 -21.41 20.37
N SER A 297 19.39 -22.02 19.80
CA SER A 297 19.21 -23.47 19.59
C SER A 297 18.32 -23.75 18.37
N ALA A 298 18.25 -25.01 17.91
CA ALA A 298 17.34 -25.44 16.84
C ALA A 298 15.87 -25.47 17.30
N ASP A 299 14.96 -25.07 16.40
CA ASP A 299 13.50 -25.29 16.43
C ASP A 299 12.65 -24.55 17.49
N ASN A 300 12.89 -23.29 17.80
CA ASN A 300 12.44 -22.74 19.10
C ASN A 300 10.93 -22.37 19.25
N ALA A 301 10.41 -21.41 18.48
CA ALA A 301 9.05 -20.88 18.63
C ALA A 301 8.59 -20.17 17.35
N GLY A 302 7.29 -20.14 17.11
CA GLY A 302 6.70 -19.47 15.95
C GLY A 302 5.39 -18.76 16.27
N PHE A 303 5.00 -17.84 15.38
CA PHE A 303 3.67 -17.22 15.36
C PHE A 303 3.20 -17.10 13.91
N GLY A 304 1.91 -17.31 13.65
CA GLY A 304 1.35 -17.37 12.31
C GLY A 304 0.15 -18.30 12.27
N TYR A 305 0.03 -19.11 11.22
CA TYR A 305 -0.96 -20.17 11.16
C TYR A 305 -0.38 -21.45 11.74
N THR A 306 -0.89 -21.92 12.87
CA THR A 306 -0.24 -22.97 13.67
C THR A 306 -1.19 -24.11 14.05
N LEU A 307 -0.67 -25.29 14.37
CA LEU A 307 -1.47 -26.38 14.92
C LEU A 307 -1.84 -26.15 16.39
N SER A 308 -3.00 -26.69 16.77
CA SER A 308 -3.63 -26.50 18.06
C SER A 308 -3.07 -27.39 19.18
N SER A 309 -1.77 -27.33 19.47
CA SER A 309 -1.22 -28.04 20.63
C SER A 309 0.09 -27.45 21.18
N SER A 310 0.36 -27.68 22.47
CA SER A 310 1.65 -27.46 23.13
C SER A 310 2.77 -28.39 22.61
N ALA A 311 2.67 -28.88 21.37
CA ALA A 311 3.64 -29.77 20.76
C ALA A 311 4.08 -29.15 19.43
N VAL A 312 5.22 -28.46 19.40
CA VAL A 312 6.02 -28.32 18.17
C VAL A 312 6.76 -29.65 17.98
N THR A 313 6.05 -30.77 17.97
CA THR A 313 6.57 -32.00 17.37
C THR A 313 6.35 -31.84 15.89
N SER A 314 7.33 -31.21 15.22
CA SER A 314 7.56 -31.35 13.79
C SER A 314 6.30 -31.31 12.90
N SER A 315 5.38 -30.37 13.08
CA SER A 315 4.16 -30.32 12.27
C SER A 315 3.64 -28.90 12.16
N THR A 316 4.52 -27.99 11.77
CA THR A 316 4.18 -26.59 11.71
C THR A 316 3.64 -26.22 10.34
N ALA A 317 2.63 -25.37 10.36
CA ALA A 317 2.18 -24.61 9.20
C ALA A 317 2.70 -23.16 9.35
N ILE A 318 2.60 -22.39 8.27
CA ILE A 318 3.33 -21.14 8.01
C ILE A 318 3.47 -20.21 9.23
N GLN A 319 4.67 -20.10 9.77
CA GLN A 319 5.07 -19.21 10.87
C GLN A 319 6.50 -18.73 10.60
N THR A 320 7.00 -17.76 11.34
CA THR A 320 8.44 -17.40 11.33
C THR A 320 9.21 -18.25 12.33
N TRP A 321 10.30 -18.90 11.89
CA TRP A 321 11.14 -19.82 12.68
C TRP A 321 12.60 -19.38 12.70
N PHE A 322 13.39 -20.06 13.53
CA PHE A 322 14.85 -20.03 13.50
C PHE A 322 15.40 -21.45 13.74
N GLU A 323 16.44 -21.84 12.99
CA GLU A 323 17.13 -23.13 13.14
C GLU A 323 18.65 -22.92 13.25
N ILE A 324 19.31 -23.70 14.10
CA ILE A 324 20.76 -23.92 14.05
C ILE A 324 20.98 -25.42 14.26
N ASN A 325 21.28 -26.22 13.23
CA ASN A 325 22.09 -27.43 13.44
C ASN A 325 22.78 -28.06 12.21
N ASN A 326 24.05 -28.44 12.44
CA ASN A 326 24.85 -29.48 11.77
C ASN A 326 25.01 -29.47 10.25
N GLY A 327 25.34 -28.31 9.70
CA GLY A 327 26.15 -28.25 8.48
C GLY A 327 25.42 -28.05 7.16
N VAL A 328 24.20 -27.50 7.18
CA VAL A 328 23.56 -27.06 5.92
C VAL A 328 23.20 -25.58 5.93
N TRP A 329 22.74 -24.96 7.03
CA TRP A 329 22.49 -23.50 7.06
C TRP A 329 22.67 -22.91 8.46
N SER A 330 23.57 -21.92 8.58
CA SER A 330 23.42 -20.82 9.51
C SER A 330 22.48 -19.80 8.84
N ASP A 331 21.64 -19.10 9.59
CA ASP A 331 21.29 -17.67 9.42
C ASP A 331 19.79 -17.37 9.73
N ASP A 332 19.58 -16.22 10.37
CA ASP A 332 18.41 -15.81 11.16
C ASP A 332 17.16 -15.41 10.34
N TYR A 333 16.72 -16.24 9.41
CA TYR A 333 15.70 -15.85 8.41
C TYR A 333 14.24 -16.12 8.82
N ALA A 334 13.32 -15.22 8.47
CA ALA A 334 11.88 -15.50 8.54
C ALA A 334 11.55 -16.48 7.42
N GLY A 335 11.07 -17.68 7.74
CA GLY A 335 10.75 -18.70 6.75
C GLY A 335 9.50 -19.49 7.13
N GLY A 336 8.69 -19.88 6.15
CA GLY A 336 7.55 -20.78 6.37
C GLY A 336 8.00 -22.24 6.40
N LEU A 337 7.52 -22.99 7.39
CA LEU A 337 7.70 -24.44 7.49
C LEU A 337 6.35 -25.07 7.16
N VAL A 338 6.36 -26.06 6.26
CA VAL A 338 5.13 -26.71 5.83
C VAL A 338 5.38 -28.21 5.72
N ASP A 339 4.63 -28.96 6.53
CA ASP A 339 4.66 -30.42 6.72
C ASP A 339 5.96 -30.98 7.33
N ASN A 340 5.81 -32.02 8.14
CA ASN A 340 6.75 -32.63 9.10
C ASN A 340 8.25 -32.68 8.73
N GLY A 341 8.89 -31.50 8.64
CA GLY A 341 10.26 -31.32 8.17
C GLY A 341 10.47 -31.60 6.67
N ALA A 342 9.42 -31.55 5.84
CA ALA A 342 9.48 -31.95 4.43
C ALA A 342 9.84 -30.79 3.47
N SER A 343 9.29 -29.58 3.67
CA SER A 343 9.61 -28.39 2.87
C SER A 343 9.94 -27.16 3.72
N TYR A 344 10.99 -26.45 3.31
CA TYR A 344 11.49 -25.24 3.96
C TYR A 344 11.67 -24.13 2.91
N ALA A 345 11.22 -22.91 3.22
CA ALA A 345 11.71 -21.71 2.53
C ALA A 345 11.94 -20.60 3.52
N ALA A 346 13.09 -19.94 3.39
CA ALA A 346 13.50 -18.77 4.12
C ALA A 346 13.41 -17.52 3.23
N THR A 347 13.01 -16.39 3.80
CA THR A 347 13.21 -15.07 3.16
C THR A 347 14.68 -14.71 3.25
N ALA A 348 15.14 -13.78 2.41
CA ALA A 348 16.48 -13.21 2.53
C ALA A 348 16.63 -12.19 3.69
N ALA A 349 15.61 -11.99 4.54
CA ALA A 349 15.60 -10.96 5.56
C ALA A 349 15.70 -11.55 6.97
N LEU A 350 16.57 -10.97 7.80
CA LEU A 350 16.70 -11.33 9.22
C LEU A 350 15.37 -11.10 9.94
N ALA A 351 14.88 -12.11 10.65
CA ALA A 351 13.63 -12.08 11.43
C ALA A 351 13.83 -11.61 12.87
N THR A 352 15.00 -11.07 13.21
CA THR A 352 15.31 -10.72 14.58
C THR A 352 14.79 -9.33 14.92
N GLY A 353 14.32 -9.18 16.15
CA GLY A 353 13.74 -7.93 16.63
C GLY A 353 12.30 -7.73 16.18
N SER A 354 11.84 -6.49 16.31
CA SER A 354 10.45 -6.12 16.09
C SER A 354 10.18 -5.82 14.62
N ASN A 355 9.40 -6.66 13.97
CA ASN A 355 9.07 -6.55 12.55
C ASN A 355 7.59 -6.78 12.30
N VAL A 356 7.10 -6.31 11.16
CA VAL A 356 5.81 -6.76 10.63
C VAL A 356 6.04 -8.02 9.81
N TYR A 357 5.35 -9.09 10.15
CA TYR A 357 5.34 -10.34 9.43
C TYR A 357 4.03 -10.49 8.68
N THR A 358 4.12 -10.89 7.42
CA THR A 358 2.97 -11.13 6.56
C THR A 358 2.97 -12.59 6.16
N VAL A 359 1.82 -13.26 6.30
CA VAL A 359 1.63 -14.68 5.98
C VAL A 359 0.27 -14.88 5.31
N TYR A 360 0.22 -15.62 4.20
CA TYR A 360 -1.03 -15.90 3.48
C TYR A 360 -0.91 -17.08 2.52
N TRP A 361 -2.05 -17.56 2.02
CA TRP A 361 -2.11 -18.55 0.96
C TRP A 361 -2.64 -17.92 -0.32
N PRO A 362 -1.82 -17.67 -1.36
CA PRO A 362 -2.37 -17.21 -2.64
C PRO A 362 -3.28 -18.26 -3.31
N SER A 363 -3.15 -19.53 -2.93
CA SER A 363 -3.99 -20.65 -3.37
C SER A 363 -3.90 -21.80 -2.36
N SER A 364 -4.73 -22.84 -2.50
CA SER A 364 -4.63 -24.05 -1.67
C SER A 364 -3.35 -24.85 -1.87
N SER A 365 -2.56 -24.54 -2.91
CA SER A 365 -1.31 -25.22 -3.24
C SER A 365 -0.10 -24.31 -3.12
N SER A 366 -0.22 -23.19 -2.40
CA SER A 366 0.91 -22.27 -2.21
C SER A 366 0.76 -21.46 -0.93
N ALA A 367 1.89 -21.20 -0.28
CA ALA A 367 1.99 -20.37 0.91
C ALA A 367 2.98 -19.24 0.65
N SER A 368 2.68 -18.03 1.09
CA SER A 368 3.55 -16.87 0.89
C SER A 368 3.80 -16.14 2.19
N PHE A 369 4.99 -15.56 2.30
CA PHE A 369 5.41 -14.82 3.47
C PHE A 369 6.34 -13.66 3.10
N SER A 370 6.34 -12.62 3.92
CA SER A 370 7.27 -11.49 3.82
C SER A 370 7.47 -10.80 5.17
N VAL A 371 8.55 -10.04 5.27
CA VAL A 371 8.89 -9.22 6.43
C VAL A 371 8.89 -7.76 6.01
N ASN A 372 8.28 -6.89 6.81
CA ASN A 372 8.19 -5.44 6.61
C ASN A 372 7.65 -5.04 5.22
N TYR A 373 6.75 -5.85 4.66
CA TYR A 373 6.21 -5.72 3.29
C TYR A 373 7.30 -5.73 2.20
N GLY A 374 8.45 -6.34 2.50
CA GLY A 374 9.53 -6.53 1.55
C GLY A 374 9.23 -7.63 0.53
N ALA A 375 10.30 -8.20 -0.02
CA ALA A 375 10.20 -9.26 -1.00
C ALA A 375 9.38 -10.45 -0.46
N VAL A 376 8.45 -10.94 -1.28
CA VAL A 376 7.62 -12.11 -0.96
C VAL A 376 8.39 -13.37 -1.34
N THR A 377 8.39 -14.33 -0.43
CA THR A 377 8.83 -15.70 -0.71
C THR A 377 7.61 -16.61 -0.75
N THR A 378 7.55 -17.51 -1.73
CA THR A 378 6.40 -18.40 -1.96
C THR A 378 6.85 -19.85 -2.00
N LEU A 379 6.17 -20.68 -1.22
CA LEU A 379 6.26 -22.13 -1.21
C LEU A 379 5.17 -22.73 -2.10
N THR A 380 5.50 -23.81 -2.80
CA THR A 380 4.58 -24.53 -3.69
C THR A 380 4.63 -26.06 -3.54
N SER A 381 5.56 -26.59 -2.74
CA SER A 381 5.67 -28.00 -2.37
C SER A 381 5.28 -28.22 -0.91
N ASP A 382 4.80 -29.44 -0.61
CA ASP A 382 4.39 -29.91 0.72
C ASP A 382 3.50 -28.92 1.49
N ILE A 383 2.54 -28.32 0.77
CA ILE A 383 1.62 -27.33 1.34
C ILE A 383 0.59 -28.00 2.23
N TYR A 384 0.47 -27.51 3.46
CA TYR A 384 -0.50 -27.98 4.44
C TYR A 384 -1.92 -27.80 3.90
N THR A 385 -2.76 -28.83 3.97
CA THR A 385 -4.08 -28.85 3.31
C THR A 385 -5.27 -28.80 4.25
N SER A 386 -5.05 -28.66 5.56
CA SER A 386 -6.13 -28.50 6.55
C SER A 386 -6.25 -27.06 7.07
N GLN A 387 -7.45 -26.70 7.49
CA GLN A 387 -7.73 -25.42 8.17
C GLN A 387 -6.87 -25.28 9.43
N LEU A 388 -6.46 -24.05 9.74
CA LEU A 388 -5.51 -23.75 10.81
C LEU A 388 -5.94 -22.51 11.61
N PRO A 389 -5.81 -22.52 12.94
CA PRO A 389 -5.94 -21.31 13.73
C PRO A 389 -4.73 -20.40 13.54
N ILE A 390 -4.88 -19.15 13.99
CA ILE A 390 -3.78 -18.20 14.11
C ILE A 390 -3.26 -18.24 15.54
N GLY A 391 -1.95 -18.20 15.72
CA GLY A 391 -1.35 -18.12 17.04
C GLY A 391 0.11 -18.51 17.04
N GLY A 392 0.62 -18.82 18.23
CA GLY A 392 1.99 -19.27 18.41
C GLY A 392 2.12 -20.42 19.37
N ALA A 393 3.21 -21.18 19.23
CA ALA A 393 3.59 -22.28 20.09
C ALA A 393 5.12 -22.31 20.27
N ASN A 394 5.56 -22.77 21.44
CA ASN A 394 6.97 -22.96 21.78
C ASN A 394 7.14 -24.23 22.59
N THR A 395 7.98 -25.15 22.12
CA THR A 395 8.27 -26.41 22.82
C THR A 395 9.73 -26.79 22.84
N GLN A 396 10.63 -25.88 22.52
CA GLN A 396 12.03 -26.20 22.25
C GLN A 396 12.96 -25.25 23.04
N GLY A 397 12.74 -25.22 24.36
CA GLY A 397 13.58 -24.52 25.33
C GLY A 397 13.19 -23.06 25.61
N SER A 398 13.71 -22.52 26.72
CA SER A 398 13.47 -21.13 27.14
C SER A 398 14.27 -20.09 26.33
N GLN A 399 15.10 -20.55 25.40
CA GLN A 399 16.08 -19.76 24.65
C GLN A 399 15.46 -18.88 23.56
N ALA A 400 14.21 -19.11 23.15
CA ALA A 400 13.55 -18.28 22.14
C ALA A 400 12.05 -18.16 22.40
N THR A 401 11.72 -17.28 23.36
CA THR A 401 10.35 -16.83 23.59
C THR A 401 9.91 -15.96 22.42
N ALA A 402 8.89 -16.37 21.67
CA ALA A 402 8.30 -15.51 20.64
C ALA A 402 7.49 -14.39 21.30
N GLY A 403 7.61 -13.18 20.75
CA GLY A 403 6.92 -11.99 21.23
C GLY A 403 7.76 -11.12 22.18
N PRO A 404 7.19 -10.00 22.66
CA PRO A 404 5.77 -9.68 22.59
C PRO A 404 5.26 -9.45 21.16
N ILE A 405 4.14 -10.10 20.83
CA ILE A 405 3.31 -9.80 19.68
C ILE A 405 2.34 -8.71 20.11
N TYR A 406 2.50 -7.51 19.57
CA TYR A 406 1.69 -6.35 19.96
C TYR A 406 0.36 -6.32 19.24
N TRP A 407 0.33 -6.75 17.98
CA TRP A 407 -0.93 -6.89 17.26
C TRP A 407 -0.88 -7.96 16.18
N GLY A 408 -2.03 -8.53 15.89
CA GLY A 408 -2.29 -9.40 14.74
C GLY A 408 -3.57 -8.95 14.05
N ARG A 409 -3.61 -9.04 12.72
CA ARG A 409 -4.75 -8.60 11.93
C ARG A 409 -4.95 -9.44 10.68
N ILE A 410 -6.20 -9.48 10.22
CA ILE A 410 -6.57 -10.04 8.92
C ILE A 410 -7.10 -8.92 8.03
N ARG A 411 -6.50 -8.80 6.84
CA ARG A 411 -6.96 -7.91 5.77
C ARG A 411 -7.31 -8.69 4.51
N ALA A 412 -8.05 -8.06 3.60
CA ALA A 412 -8.33 -8.63 2.29
C ALA A 412 -7.05 -8.86 1.47
N TYR A 413 -6.98 -9.98 0.76
CA TYR A 413 -5.96 -10.21 -0.26
C TYR A 413 -6.24 -9.30 -1.46
N PRO A 414 -5.26 -8.50 -1.94
CA PRO A 414 -5.49 -7.60 -3.05
C PRO A 414 -5.65 -8.36 -4.38
N PRO A 415 -6.35 -7.78 -5.37
CA PRO A 415 -6.47 -8.35 -6.71
C PRO A 415 -5.12 -8.77 -7.28
N SER A 416 -5.00 -10.04 -7.68
CA SER A 416 -3.77 -10.63 -8.23
C SER A 416 -2.51 -10.45 -7.34
N GLY A 417 -2.68 -10.22 -6.03
CA GLY A 417 -1.57 -9.96 -5.12
C GLY A 417 -0.97 -8.54 -5.22
N VAL A 418 -1.59 -7.63 -5.97
CA VAL A 418 -1.07 -6.27 -6.19
C VAL A 418 -1.94 -5.24 -5.44
N MET A 419 -1.39 -4.63 -4.39
CA MET A 419 -2.05 -3.53 -3.67
C MET A 419 -2.26 -2.34 -4.63
N PRO A 420 -3.45 -1.70 -4.64
CA PRO A 420 -3.65 -0.47 -5.39
C PRO A 420 -2.63 0.60 -5.01
N SER A 421 -2.13 1.32 -6.02
CA SER A 421 -1.09 2.33 -5.85
C SER A 421 -1.67 3.65 -5.33
N VAL A 422 -0.84 4.42 -4.62
CA VAL A 422 -1.24 5.69 -4.01
C VAL A 422 -0.45 6.83 -4.62
N THR A 423 -1.13 7.89 -5.04
CA THR A 423 -0.50 9.15 -5.47
C THR A 423 -1.15 10.35 -4.77
N PHE A 424 -0.35 11.38 -4.53
CA PHE A 424 -0.78 12.56 -3.79
C PHE A 424 -0.86 13.79 -4.69
N GLY A 425 -1.90 14.59 -4.49
CA GLY A 425 -2.06 15.89 -5.13
C GLY A 425 -1.29 17.01 -4.44
N SER A 426 -1.60 18.25 -4.84
CA SER A 426 -1.11 19.46 -4.16
C SER A 426 -2.00 19.80 -2.96
N VAL A 427 -1.44 20.57 -2.02
CA VAL A 427 -2.18 21.12 -0.88
C VAL A 427 -3.21 22.12 -1.38
N ALA A 428 -4.44 22.00 -0.88
CA ALA A 428 -5.55 22.92 -1.12
C ALA A 428 -5.89 23.71 0.14
#